data_AF-A0A4Q3A021-F1
#
_entry.id   AF-A0A4Q3A021-F1
#
_cell.length_a   1.000
_cell.length_b   1.000
_cell.length_c   1.000
_cell.angle_alpha   90.00
_cell.angle_beta   90.00
_cell.angle_gamma   90.00
#
_symmetry.space_group_name_H-M   'P 1'
#
loop_
_entity.id
_entity.type
_entity.pdbx_description
1 polymer ?
#
loop_
_entity_poly.entity_id
_entity_poly.type
_entity_poly.pdbx_seq_one_letter_code
_entity_poly.pdbx_strand_id
1 'polypeptide(L)'
;MQDNQTDKCPLCGRPLAEPSNKHHLIPISKGGRHTPTLMMHKICHNKIHAVFTEMELKRYYHTIERLQEHEDIAKFIKWVRNKEPEFYDSSVKMKK
;
A
#
# COMPACT_ATOMS: atom_id res chain seq x y z
N MET A 1 20.88 -17.97 13.17
CA MET A 1 19.53 -17.52 13.57
C MET A 1 19.42 -16.11 13.00
N GLN A 2 18.83 -15.95 11.82
CA GLN A 2 18.63 -14.62 11.22
C GLN A 2 17.13 -14.35 11.25
N ASP A 3 16.79 -13.32 12.01
CA ASP A 3 15.47 -12.87 12.35
C ASP A 3 14.63 -12.51 11.12
N ASN A 4 13.52 -13.21 11.00
CA ASN A 4 12.48 -13.07 9.99
C ASN A 4 11.66 -11.79 10.23
N GLN A 5 12.29 -10.62 10.06
CA GLN A 5 11.67 -9.32 10.30
C GLN A 5 11.44 -8.58 8.97
N THR A 6 10.30 -8.86 8.31
CA THR A 6 9.37 -7.88 7.67
C THR A 6 8.35 -8.51 6.70
N ASP A 7 7.87 -9.73 6.96
CA ASP A 7 6.76 -10.32 6.17
C ASP A 7 5.38 -9.74 6.49
N LYS A 8 5.25 -8.44 6.78
CA LYS A 8 3.94 -7.81 7.02
C LYS A 8 3.76 -6.59 6.15
N CYS A 9 2.58 -6.47 5.55
CA CYS A 9 2.21 -5.32 4.74
C CYS A 9 2.13 -4.08 5.64
N PRO A 10 2.88 -3.00 5.37
CA PRO A 10 2.94 -1.85 6.27
C PRO A 10 1.63 -1.07 6.33
N LEU A 11 0.79 -1.15 5.28
CA LEU A 11 -0.51 -0.49 5.26
C LEU A 11 -1.53 -1.21 6.15
N CYS A 12 -1.75 -2.52 5.91
CA CYS A 12 -2.80 -3.28 6.58
C CYS A 12 -2.33 -4.10 7.78
N GLY A 13 -1.03 -4.34 7.95
CA GLY A 13 -0.45 -5.13 9.04
C GLY A 13 -0.57 -6.65 8.91
N ARG A 14 -1.23 -7.15 7.85
CA ARG A 14 -1.36 -8.59 7.57
C ARG A 14 -0.04 -9.17 7.08
N PRO A 15 0.19 -10.49 7.25
CA PRO A 15 1.33 -11.13 6.64
C PRO A 15 1.34 -10.92 5.12
N LEU A 16 2.50 -10.59 4.56
CA LEU A 16 2.71 -10.48 3.12
C LEU A 16 2.48 -11.86 2.51
N ALA A 17 1.62 -11.88 1.51
CA ALA A 17 1.36 -13.05 0.69
C ALA A 17 1.25 -12.59 -0.76
N GLU A 18 1.42 -13.52 -1.68
CA GLU A 18 1.25 -13.22 -3.09
C GLU A 18 -0.25 -13.07 -3.43
N PRO A 19 -0.62 -12.13 -4.32
CA PRO A 19 0.25 -11.21 -5.08
C PRO A 19 0.66 -9.95 -4.27
N SER A 20 1.96 -9.68 -4.22
CA SER A 20 2.55 -8.47 -3.60
C SER A 20 3.35 -7.65 -4.62
N ASN A 21 3.39 -6.33 -4.42
CA ASN A 21 4.09 -5.38 -5.28
C ASN A 21 4.86 -4.34 -4.47
N LYS A 22 5.96 -3.83 -5.04
CA LYS A 22 6.73 -2.73 -4.47
C LYS A 22 5.97 -1.42 -4.68
N HIS A 23 5.73 -0.69 -3.62
CA HIS A 23 5.14 0.64 -3.65
C HIS A 23 6.16 1.70 -3.32
N HIS A 24 6.13 2.80 -4.07
CA HIS A 24 6.90 4.00 -3.79
C HIS A 24 5.97 5.04 -3.16
N LEU A 25 6.22 5.40 -1.90
CA LEU A 25 5.43 6.43 -1.21
C LEU A 25 5.54 7.81 -1.89
N ILE A 26 6.68 8.07 -2.52
CA ILE A 26 6.88 9.22 -3.40
C ILE A 26 6.97 8.68 -4.83
N PRO A 27 6.11 9.12 -5.76
CA PRO A 27 6.19 8.69 -7.15
C PRO A 27 7.56 8.96 -7.75
N ILE A 28 8.09 8.01 -8.53
CA ILE A 28 9.40 8.13 -9.20
C ILE A 28 9.44 9.42 -10.04
N SER A 29 8.36 9.70 -10.77
CA SER A 29 8.15 10.90 -11.59
C SER A 29 8.25 12.22 -10.83
N LYS A 30 8.21 12.18 -9.49
CA LYS A 30 8.25 13.34 -8.60
C LYS A 30 9.50 13.40 -7.71
N GLY A 31 10.51 12.58 -8.01
CA GLY A 31 11.78 12.53 -7.26
C GLY A 31 11.91 11.34 -6.31
N GLY A 32 10.94 10.41 -6.30
CA GLY A 32 10.94 9.26 -5.40
C GLY A 32 11.93 8.15 -5.71
N ARG A 33 12.80 8.30 -6.72
CA ARG A 33 13.72 7.25 -7.19
C ARG A 33 14.68 6.73 -6.12
N HIS A 34 15.03 7.57 -5.14
CA HIS A 34 15.92 7.21 -4.02
C HIS A 34 15.17 6.98 -2.70
N THR A 35 13.84 6.95 -2.74
CA THR A 35 13.03 6.76 -1.54
C THR A 35 12.87 5.29 -1.22
N PRO A 36 12.78 4.92 0.08
CA PRO A 36 12.55 3.54 0.47
C PRO A 36 11.28 3.00 -0.16
N THR A 37 11.39 1.84 -0.79
CA THR A 37 10.24 1.11 -1.34
C THR A 37 9.70 0.16 -0.30
N LEU A 38 8.38 0.01 -0.27
CA LEU A 38 7.70 -0.86 0.68
C LEU A 38 7.04 -2.01 -0.07
N MET A 39 7.23 -3.24 0.39
CA MET A 39 6.47 -4.39 -0.08
C MET A 39 5.06 -4.34 0.51
N MET A 40 4.05 -4.41 -0.34
CA MET A 40 2.65 -4.45 0.09
C MET A 40 1.82 -5.33 -0.85
N HIS A 41 0.68 -5.82 -0.35
CA HIS A 41 -0.27 -6.56 -1.19
C HIS A 41 -0.73 -5.70 -2.36
N LYS A 42 -0.96 -6.33 -3.51
CA LYS A 42 -1.43 -5.63 -4.71
C LYS A 42 -2.77 -4.91 -4.49
N ILE A 43 -3.66 -5.49 -3.66
CA ILE A 43 -4.92 -4.83 -3.27
C ILE A 43 -4.68 -3.54 -2.45
N CYS A 44 -3.72 -3.56 -1.52
CA CYS A 44 -3.35 -2.38 -0.73
C CYS A 44 -2.74 -1.28 -1.63
N HIS A 45 -1.84 -1.69 -2.53
CA HIS A 45 -1.26 -0.80 -3.54
C HIS A 45 -2.35 -0.13 -4.40
N ASN A 46 -3.26 -0.94 -4.96
CA ASN A 46 -4.34 -0.43 -5.80
C ASN A 46 -5.26 0.54 -5.03
N LYS A 47 -5.54 0.25 -3.75
CA LYS A 47 -6.37 1.15 -2.93
C LYS A 47 -5.70 2.52 -2.75
N ILE A 48 -4.39 2.58 -2.51
CA ILE A 48 -3.66 3.86 -2.38
C ILE A 48 -3.83 4.69 -3.65
N HIS A 49 -3.61 4.10 -4.83
CA HIS A 49 -3.76 4.79 -6.11
C HIS A 49 -5.20 5.09 -6.51
N ALA A 50 -6.17 4.37 -5.94
CA ALA A 50 -7.59 4.66 -6.14
C ALA A 50 -8.10 5.83 -5.28
N VAL A 51 -7.44 6.09 -4.13
CA VAL A 51 -7.83 7.18 -3.20
C VAL A 51 -7.00 8.44 -3.46
N PHE A 52 -5.70 8.30 -3.73
CA PHE A 52 -4.79 9.45 -3.85
C PHE A 52 -4.19 9.57 -5.24
N THR A 53 -4.06 10.80 -5.68
CA THR A 53 -3.23 11.16 -6.83
C THR A 53 -1.74 11.18 -6.47
N GLU A 54 -0.89 11.07 -7.49
CA GLU A 54 0.57 11.18 -7.33
C GLU A 54 1.01 12.49 -6.64
N MET A 55 0.27 13.58 -6.84
CA MET A 55 0.59 14.87 -6.20
C MET A 55 0.24 14.89 -4.71
N GLU A 56 -0.88 14.28 -4.32
CA GLU A 56 -1.28 14.16 -2.91
C GLU A 56 -0.32 13.24 -2.13
N LEU A 57 0.08 12.12 -2.75
CA LEU A 57 1.12 11.24 -2.23
C LEU A 57 2.43 12.01 -2.00
N LYS A 58 2.88 12.80 -2.97
CA LYS A 58 4.10 13.60 -2.81
C LYS A 58 3.99 14.65 -1.69
N ARG A 59 2.86 15.37 -1.62
CA ARG A 59 2.73 16.57 -0.77
C ARG A 59 2.47 16.26 0.69
N TYR A 60 1.61 15.29 0.97
CA TYR A 60 1.10 15.05 2.33
C TYR A 60 1.10 13.57 2.69
N TYR A 61 0.75 12.68 1.76
CA TYR A 61 0.60 11.25 2.01
C TYR A 61 1.85 10.42 1.70
N HIS A 62 3.03 11.00 1.87
CA HIS A 62 4.32 10.36 1.56
C HIS A 62 4.83 9.43 2.69
N THR A 63 3.97 9.07 3.65
CA THR A 63 4.27 8.14 4.75
C THR A 63 3.05 7.26 5.06
N ILE A 64 3.29 6.09 5.64
CA ILE A 64 2.22 5.14 6.01
C ILE A 64 1.26 5.73 7.03
N GLU A 65 1.77 6.44 8.04
CA GLU A 65 0.95 7.07 9.07
C GLU A 65 -0.05 8.05 8.44
N ARG A 66 0.43 8.90 7.52
CA ARG A 66 -0.42 9.84 6.77
C ARG A 66 -1.47 9.12 5.93
N LEU A 67 -1.09 8.02 5.27
CA LEU A 67 -2.05 7.22 4.51
C LEU A 67 -3.15 6.68 5.43
N GLN A 68 -2.80 6.22 6.63
CA GLN A 68 -3.75 5.70 7.62
C GLN A 68 -4.64 6.77 8.24
N GLU A 69 -4.24 8.04 8.24
CA GLU A 69 -5.09 9.17 8.69
C GLU A 69 -6.33 9.36 7.81
N HIS A 70 -6.28 8.96 6.53
CA HIS A 70 -7.40 9.15 5.62
C HIS A 70 -8.53 8.14 5.87
N GLU A 71 -9.76 8.63 6.00
CA GLU A 71 -10.91 7.80 6.37
C GLU A 71 -11.15 6.62 5.41
N ASP A 72 -11.01 6.82 4.10
CA ASP A 72 -11.21 5.74 3.12
C ASP A 72 -10.14 4.65 3.21
N ILE A 73 -8.93 5.01 3.61
CA ILE A 73 -7.85 4.05 3.84
C ILE A 73 -8.08 3.34 5.17
N ALA A 74 -8.44 4.06 6.23
CA ALA A 74 -8.75 3.48 7.53
C ALA A 74 -9.91 2.47 7.45
N LYS A 75 -10.99 2.81 6.75
CA LYS A 75 -12.13 1.91 6.48
C LYS A 75 -11.69 0.68 5.69
N PHE A 76 -10.88 0.86 4.65
CA PHE A 76 -10.33 -0.24 3.88
C PHE A 76 -9.43 -1.15 4.72
N ILE A 77 -8.55 -0.60 5.56
CA ILE A 77 -7.67 -1.38 6.43
C ILE A 77 -8.51 -2.23 7.40
N LYS A 78 -9.53 -1.64 8.04
CA LYS A 78 -10.45 -2.39 8.91
C LYS A 78 -11.14 -3.53 8.18
N TRP A 79 -11.59 -3.31 6.96
CA TRP A 79 -12.22 -4.34 6.15
C TRP A 79 -11.24 -5.43 5.70
N VAL A 80 -10.10 -5.05 5.14
CA VAL A 80 -9.11 -5.99 4.55
C VAL A 80 -8.41 -6.82 5.62
N ARG A 81 -8.26 -6.29 6.85
CA ARG A 81 -7.71 -7.03 7.99
C ARG A 81 -8.51 -8.29 8.36
N ASN A 82 -9.80 -8.30 8.05
CA ASN A 82 -10.68 -9.46 8.27
C ASN A 82 -10.66 -10.47 7.10
N LYS A 83 -9.83 -10.23 6.07
CA LYS A 83 -9.68 -11.13 4.92
C LYS A 83 -8.36 -11.89 5.00
N GLU A 84 -8.34 -13.06 4.36
CA GLU A 84 -7.14 -13.89 4.22
C GLU A 84 -5.98 -13.09 3.59
N PRO A 85 -4.72 -13.38 3.95
CA PRO A 85 -3.57 -12.63 3.46
C PRO A 85 -3.39 -12.73 1.93
N GLU A 86 -3.80 -13.86 1.34
CA GLU A 86 -3.79 -14.13 -0.11
C GLU A 86 -4.99 -13.50 -0.85
N PHE A 87 -5.91 -12.86 -0.12
CA PHE A 87 -7.10 -12.26 -0.72
C PHE A 87 -6.73 -11.11 -1.67
N TYR A 88 -7.07 -11.29 -2.95
CA TYR A 88 -6.89 -10.32 -4.00
C TYR A 88 -8.23 -10.04 -4.71
N ASP A 89 -8.63 -8.77 -4.77
CA ASP A 89 -9.79 -8.36 -5.53
C ASP A 89 -9.39 -8.13 -7.01
N SER A 90 -9.74 -9.11 -7.85
CA SER A 90 -9.45 -9.11 -9.28
C SER A 90 -10.37 -8.21 -10.11
N SER A 91 -11.31 -7.50 -9.48
CA SER A 91 -12.46 -6.89 -10.17
C SER A 91 -12.17 -5.51 -10.74
N VAL A 92 -11.01 -4.92 -10.49
CA VAL A 92 -10.70 -3.53 -10.86
C VAL A 92 -9.95 -3.46 -12.19
N LYS A 93 -10.66 -3.09 -13.27
CA LYS A 93 -10.04 -2.72 -14.56
C LYS A 93 -9.15 -1.48 -14.36
N MET A 94 -7.85 -1.62 -14.62
CA MET A 94 -6.89 -0.50 -14.64
C MET A 94 -7.35 0.55 -15.66
N LYS A 95 -7.67 1.78 -15.21
CA LYS A 95 -7.82 2.91 -16.15
C LYS A 95 -6.41 3.31 -16.59
N LYS A 96 -6.15 3.14 -17.88
CA LYS A 96 -4.91 3.51 -18.58
C LYS A 96 -4.83 5.02 -18.75
#